data_AF-A0A4U7C4R0-F1
#
_entry.id   AF-A0A4U7C4R0-F1
#
_cell.length_a   1.000
_cell.length_b   1.000
_cell.length_c   1.000
_cell.angle_alpha   90.00
_cell.angle_beta   90.00
_cell.angle_gamma   90.00
#
_symmetry.space_group_name_H-M   'P 1'
#
loop_
_entity.id
_entity.type
_entity.pdbx_description
1 polymer ?
#
loop_
_entity_poly.entity_id
_entity_poly.type
_entity_poly.pdbx_seq_one_letter_code
_entity_poly.pdbx_strand_id
1 'polypeptide(L)'
;MPDSEGTSTELIDDEGRLFGRVNVIDALVVLLIAAVVVAGAAFVLTDDPAPPPETDTTYATLDVGAQPAYIVEAVNEGDSYSPNDRSTMTVTDVQLTPRGNDVGVTLRVELEGELQNDGSIAYGDAPLRLGRSLSLNTDRYQLDGQIRAVGDGDGLRVEDTTVVLRDTLGTDDAESVAPGDEVRLAGRTVANVENVTRFPTGDPDRQRVFVTANLSTHREGDERRFGGSPVRRGQSVRLSTGEYTVNGVIERVGSGLDFEETRVVVRDTLPTRDANEIAAGDEIRVGDRSVATVEEVTQFATNDPNQRRVFLVAALRTYRQDGSQRFGGDAVRRGQGVTLSTPAYTVEGRIEQVGEDSRIGSASRRTVTLRMDDVRDDMADAINAGMTERAGGNTVARVTDVRVEPSLIIATGEDGSVNVVDHPIDRQVTLTADIMVRETVAGPRFKGDPLRQGERVTLDLGTATIRATVVNVSG
;
A
#
# COMPACT_ATOMS: atom_id res chain seq x y z
N MET A 1 59.65 -71.00 -80.96
CA MET A 1 58.76 -71.05 -79.78
C MET A 1 59.61 -71.40 -78.57
N PRO A 2 59.41 -70.80 -77.39
CA PRO A 2 58.51 -69.69 -77.00
C PRO A 2 59.37 -68.41 -76.74
N ASP A 3 58.96 -67.24 -76.25
CA ASP A 3 57.70 -66.56 -75.95
C ASP A 3 58.05 -65.04 -75.88
N SER A 4 57.02 -64.22 -75.78
CA SER A 4 56.92 -62.80 -76.09
C SER A 4 57.49 -61.79 -75.06
N GLU A 5 57.63 -60.56 -75.57
CA GLU A 5 57.45 -59.26 -74.92
C GLU A 5 58.61 -58.57 -74.17
N GLY A 6 58.78 -57.29 -74.52
CA GLY A 6 59.48 -56.29 -73.71
C GLY A 6 60.45 -55.41 -74.49
N THR A 7 59.97 -54.54 -75.39
CA THR A 7 60.76 -53.35 -75.77
C THR A 7 60.82 -52.41 -74.57
N SER A 8 61.81 -52.63 -73.70
CA SER A 8 62.17 -51.68 -72.66
C SER A 8 62.73 -50.44 -73.34
N THR A 9 61.93 -49.37 -73.37
CA THR A 9 62.42 -48.05 -73.75
C THR A 9 63.30 -47.59 -72.60
N GLU A 10 64.60 -47.75 -72.74
CA GLU A 10 65.56 -47.37 -71.71
C GLU A 10 65.57 -45.84 -71.62
N LEU A 11 65.02 -45.33 -70.51
CA LEU A 11 64.75 -43.89 -70.31
C LEU A 11 66.04 -43.10 -70.07
N ILE A 12 67.13 -43.75 -69.67
CA ILE A 12 68.42 -43.17 -69.28
C ILE A 12 69.55 -44.02 -69.91
N ASP A 13 70.45 -43.41 -70.68
CA ASP A 13 71.61 -44.10 -71.29
C ASP A 13 72.83 -44.20 -70.34
N ASP A 14 73.82 -45.03 -70.70
CA ASP A 14 75.08 -45.27 -69.97
C ASP A 14 75.95 -44.00 -69.77
N GLU A 15 75.55 -42.87 -70.36
CA GLU A 15 76.21 -41.57 -70.29
C GLU A 15 75.40 -40.55 -69.46
N GLY A 16 74.31 -41.00 -68.81
CA GLY A 16 73.49 -40.21 -67.89
C GLY A 16 72.58 -39.20 -68.60
N ARG A 17 72.08 -39.49 -69.80
CA ARG A 17 71.16 -38.60 -70.54
C ARG A 17 69.75 -39.19 -70.62
N LEU A 18 68.75 -38.37 -70.35
CA LEU A 18 67.34 -38.73 -70.44
C LEU A 18 66.86 -38.57 -71.89
N PHE A 19 66.30 -39.61 -72.50
CA PHE A 19 65.86 -39.64 -73.90
C PHE A 19 66.92 -39.24 -74.95
N GLY A 20 68.22 -39.44 -74.68
CA GLY A 20 69.33 -39.22 -75.63
C GLY A 20 69.58 -37.77 -76.07
N ARG A 21 68.92 -36.77 -75.46
CA ARG A 21 69.06 -35.34 -75.85
C ARG A 21 69.37 -34.38 -74.71
N VAL A 22 69.10 -34.74 -73.45
CA VAL A 22 69.25 -33.84 -72.30
C VAL A 22 70.00 -34.57 -71.18
N ASN A 23 70.99 -33.92 -70.55
CA ASN A 23 71.70 -34.46 -69.39
C ASN A 23 70.72 -34.64 -68.21
N VAL A 24 70.68 -35.83 -67.60
CA VAL A 24 69.71 -36.16 -66.54
C VAL A 24 69.84 -35.26 -65.33
N ILE A 25 71.05 -34.74 -65.07
CA ILE A 25 71.33 -33.80 -63.98
C ILE A 25 70.64 -32.45 -64.24
N ASP A 26 70.73 -31.95 -65.47
CA ASP A 26 70.15 -30.66 -65.85
C ASP A 26 68.61 -30.74 -65.90
N ALA A 27 68.07 -31.88 -66.35
CA ALA A 27 66.64 -32.17 -66.26
C ALA A 27 66.14 -32.18 -64.81
N LEU A 28 66.90 -32.76 -63.88
CA LEU A 28 66.59 -32.75 -62.44
C LEU A 28 66.65 -31.33 -61.84
N VAL A 29 67.62 -30.51 -62.24
CA VAL A 29 67.73 -29.12 -61.77
C VAL A 29 66.58 -28.28 -62.28
N VAL A 30 66.17 -28.43 -63.55
CA VAL A 30 64.99 -27.74 -64.08
C VAL A 30 63.71 -28.19 -63.39
N LEU A 31 63.57 -29.49 -63.10
CA LEU A 31 62.43 -30.02 -62.33
C LEU A 31 62.41 -29.49 -60.89
N LEU A 32 63.58 -29.37 -60.26
CA LEU A 32 63.72 -28.79 -58.93
C LEU A 32 63.35 -27.30 -58.94
N ILE A 33 63.84 -26.52 -59.91
CA ILE A 33 63.50 -25.11 -60.05
C ILE A 33 62.01 -24.95 -60.35
N ALA A 34 61.44 -25.76 -61.25
CA ALA A 34 60.01 -25.76 -61.52
C ALA A 34 59.19 -26.14 -60.28
N ALA A 35 59.63 -27.13 -59.50
CA ALA A 35 58.97 -27.51 -58.25
C ALA A 35 59.05 -26.39 -57.20
N VAL A 36 60.20 -25.69 -57.08
CA VAL A 36 60.37 -24.55 -56.18
C VAL A 36 59.55 -23.35 -56.63
N VAL A 37 59.44 -23.10 -57.93
CA VAL A 37 58.62 -22.01 -58.48
C VAL A 37 57.12 -22.33 -58.32
N VAL A 38 56.69 -23.57 -58.55
CA VAL A 38 55.29 -23.99 -58.34
C VAL A 38 54.95 -23.99 -56.85
N ALA A 39 55.85 -24.46 -55.98
CA ALA A 39 55.67 -24.40 -54.53
C ALA A 39 55.68 -22.95 -54.02
N GLY A 40 56.56 -22.09 -54.55
CA GLY A 40 56.62 -20.67 -54.22
C GLY A 40 55.39 -19.89 -54.72
N ALA A 41 54.90 -20.19 -55.92
CA ALA A 41 53.67 -19.59 -56.45
C ALA A 41 52.43 -20.05 -55.66
N ALA A 42 52.38 -21.32 -55.22
CA ALA A 42 51.31 -21.81 -54.36
C ALA A 42 51.32 -21.10 -52.98
N PHE A 43 52.50 -20.86 -52.40
CA PHE A 43 52.61 -20.17 -51.12
C PHE A 43 52.24 -18.68 -51.18
N VAL A 44 52.54 -18.00 -52.29
CA VAL A 44 52.21 -16.57 -52.49
C VAL A 44 50.75 -16.35 -52.86
N LEU A 45 50.06 -17.37 -53.40
CA LEU A 45 48.64 -17.32 -53.77
C LEU A 45 47.70 -17.86 -52.69
N THR A 46 48.24 -18.34 -51.57
CA THR A 46 47.44 -18.71 -50.41
C THR A 46 47.32 -17.47 -49.54
N ASP A 47 46.26 -16.69 -49.73
CA ASP A 47 45.81 -15.74 -48.71
C ASP A 47 45.45 -16.58 -47.48
N ASP A 48 46.33 -16.62 -46.47
CA ASP A 48 45.96 -17.15 -45.16
C ASP A 48 44.71 -16.36 -44.72
N PRO A 49 43.55 -17.02 -44.49
CA PRO A 49 42.38 -16.32 -44.02
C PRO A 49 42.77 -15.62 -42.72
N ALA A 50 42.46 -14.32 -42.62
CA ALA A 50 42.70 -13.57 -41.39
C ALA A 50 42.16 -14.38 -40.20
N PRO A 51 42.89 -14.45 -39.08
CA PRO A 51 42.43 -15.19 -37.92
C PRO A 51 41.00 -14.73 -37.59
N PRO A 52 40.10 -15.66 -37.22
CA PRO A 52 38.75 -15.29 -36.82
C PRO A 52 38.86 -14.22 -35.73
N PRO A 53 38.00 -13.20 -35.74
CA PRO A 53 38.03 -12.20 -34.69
C PRO A 53 37.85 -12.88 -33.35
N GLU A 54 38.57 -12.36 -32.36
CA GLU A 54 38.45 -12.82 -30.99
C GLU A 54 37.07 -12.43 -30.47
N THR A 55 36.36 -13.38 -29.87
CA THR A 55 35.09 -13.14 -29.19
C THR A 55 35.29 -13.19 -27.69
N ASP A 56 34.47 -12.42 -26.96
CA ASP A 56 34.43 -12.42 -25.51
C ASP A 56 32.98 -12.25 -25.03
N THR A 57 32.75 -12.52 -23.75
CA THR A 57 31.42 -12.55 -23.14
C THR A 57 31.24 -11.44 -22.11
N THR A 58 30.09 -10.78 -22.15
CA THR A 58 29.63 -9.85 -21.10
C THR A 58 28.13 -10.06 -20.88
N TYR A 59 27.58 -9.47 -19.82
CA TYR A 59 26.15 -9.50 -19.58
C TYR A 59 25.52 -8.12 -19.68
N ALA A 60 24.26 -8.08 -20.08
CA ALA A 60 23.45 -6.86 -20.12
C ALA A 60 22.09 -7.07 -19.46
N THR A 61 21.55 -6.00 -18.90
CA THR A 61 20.16 -5.96 -18.43
C THR A 61 19.32 -5.23 -19.46
N LEU A 62 18.27 -5.88 -19.97
CA LEU A 62 17.37 -5.36 -20.99
C LEU A 62 16.00 -5.06 -20.38
N ASP A 63 15.51 -3.83 -20.54
CA ASP A 63 14.12 -3.47 -20.28
C ASP A 63 13.31 -3.66 -21.56
N VAL A 64 12.52 -4.72 -21.60
CA VAL A 64 11.71 -5.15 -22.75
C VAL A 64 10.33 -4.47 -22.77
N GLY A 65 10.01 -3.71 -21.73
CA GLY A 65 8.74 -3.00 -21.69
C GLY A 65 7.57 -3.91 -21.26
N ALA A 66 6.36 -3.47 -21.60
CA ALA A 66 5.13 -4.23 -21.37
C ALA A 66 4.87 -5.19 -22.54
N GLN A 67 4.57 -6.46 -22.23
CA GLN A 67 4.36 -7.51 -23.21
C GLN A 67 3.04 -8.26 -22.92
N PRO A 68 2.34 -8.74 -23.95
CA PRO A 68 1.17 -9.60 -23.76
C PRO A 68 1.53 -10.90 -23.04
N ALA A 69 0.62 -11.41 -22.21
CA ALA A 69 0.85 -12.62 -21.41
C ALA A 69 1.31 -13.84 -22.25
N TYR A 70 0.71 -14.04 -23.44
CA TYR A 70 1.05 -15.17 -24.32
C TYR A 70 2.48 -15.10 -24.88
N ILE A 71 3.08 -13.90 -24.99
CA ILE A 71 4.49 -13.75 -25.34
C ILE A 71 5.36 -14.10 -24.14
N VAL A 72 5.04 -13.58 -22.97
CA VAL A 72 5.82 -13.80 -21.74
C VAL A 72 5.86 -15.27 -21.33
N GLU A 73 4.78 -16.02 -21.54
CA GLU A 73 4.73 -17.47 -21.32
C GLU A 73 5.69 -18.24 -22.24
N ALA A 74 6.03 -17.69 -23.40
CA ALA A 74 6.98 -18.29 -24.33
C ALA A 74 8.45 -17.95 -24.00
N VAL A 75 8.71 -16.90 -23.22
CA VAL A 75 10.07 -16.46 -22.83
C VAL A 75 10.61 -17.33 -21.71
N ASN A 76 11.77 -17.95 -21.96
CA ASN A 76 12.44 -18.82 -21.02
C ASN A 76 13.91 -18.46 -20.84
N GLU A 77 14.46 -18.79 -19.68
CA GLU A 77 15.90 -18.81 -19.46
C GLU A 77 16.52 -19.87 -20.36
N GLY A 78 17.65 -19.56 -20.98
CA GLY A 78 18.30 -20.36 -22.00
C GLY A 78 17.83 -20.08 -23.44
N ASP A 79 16.78 -19.26 -23.64
CA ASP A 79 16.42 -18.80 -24.99
C ASP A 79 17.60 -18.03 -25.60
N SER A 80 17.95 -18.31 -26.85
CA SER A 80 19.11 -17.73 -27.51
C SER A 80 18.81 -17.20 -28.91
N TYR A 81 19.60 -16.21 -29.33
CA TYR A 81 19.54 -15.62 -30.67
C TYR A 81 20.91 -15.13 -31.13
N SER A 82 21.28 -15.53 -32.35
CA SER A 82 22.52 -15.10 -33.01
C SER A 82 22.18 -14.28 -34.26
N PRO A 83 22.38 -12.94 -34.24
CA PRO A 83 22.14 -12.10 -35.41
C PRO A 83 23.19 -12.30 -36.53
N ASN A 84 24.35 -12.87 -36.19
CA ASN A 84 25.43 -13.24 -37.12
C ASN A 84 26.28 -14.37 -36.51
N ASP A 85 27.31 -14.84 -37.23
CA ASP A 85 28.15 -15.98 -36.81
C ASP A 85 29.11 -15.67 -35.63
N ARG A 86 29.11 -14.43 -35.13
CA ARG A 86 30.07 -13.93 -34.12
C ARG A 86 29.40 -13.34 -32.89
N SER A 87 28.08 -13.30 -32.87
CA SER A 87 27.31 -12.70 -31.79
C SER A 87 26.20 -13.64 -31.38
N THR A 88 26.14 -13.96 -30.09
CA THR A 88 25.09 -14.80 -29.52
C THR A 88 24.57 -14.12 -28.26
N MET A 89 23.25 -13.99 -28.18
CA MET A 89 22.55 -13.56 -26.96
C MET A 89 21.90 -14.78 -26.34
N THR A 90 22.05 -14.98 -25.03
CA THR A 90 21.35 -16.02 -24.26
C THR A 90 20.66 -15.38 -23.06
N VAL A 91 19.37 -15.62 -22.88
CA VAL A 91 18.62 -15.15 -21.71
C VAL A 91 19.07 -15.93 -20.48
N THR A 92 19.59 -15.25 -19.45
CA THR A 92 20.03 -15.89 -18.21
C THR A 92 19.03 -15.75 -17.09
N ASP A 93 18.30 -14.64 -17.02
CA ASP A 93 17.21 -14.44 -16.05
C ASP A 93 16.02 -13.70 -16.67
N VAL A 94 14.83 -14.04 -16.20
CA VAL A 94 13.57 -13.36 -16.56
C VAL A 94 12.90 -12.79 -15.32
N GLN A 95 12.78 -11.45 -15.25
CA GLN A 95 12.02 -10.77 -14.21
C GLN A 95 10.73 -10.16 -14.73
N LEU A 96 9.64 -10.45 -14.02
CA LEU A 96 8.28 -10.13 -14.44
C LEU A 96 7.60 -9.20 -13.45
N THR A 97 6.80 -8.27 -13.96
CA THR A 97 5.96 -7.41 -13.12
C THR A 97 4.60 -7.06 -13.72
N PRO A 98 3.59 -6.79 -12.90
CA PRO A 98 2.30 -6.34 -13.40
C PRO A 98 2.41 -4.94 -14.06
N ARG A 99 1.90 -4.79 -15.28
CA ARG A 99 1.76 -3.50 -15.99
C ARG A 99 0.39 -3.35 -16.61
N GLY A 100 -0.59 -2.97 -15.80
CA GLY A 100 -1.99 -2.87 -16.27
C GLY A 100 -2.54 -4.25 -16.60
N ASN A 101 -2.88 -4.47 -17.86
CA ASN A 101 -3.29 -5.79 -18.38
C ASN A 101 -2.13 -6.57 -19.03
N ASP A 102 -0.97 -5.93 -19.19
CA ASP A 102 0.24 -6.51 -19.75
C ASP A 102 1.24 -6.87 -18.64
N VAL A 103 2.30 -7.58 -19.02
CA VAL A 103 3.38 -7.97 -18.13
C VAL A 103 4.65 -7.20 -18.49
N GLY A 104 5.20 -6.45 -17.53
CA GLY A 104 6.50 -5.83 -17.66
C GLY A 104 7.60 -6.89 -17.60
N VAL A 105 8.50 -6.89 -18.58
CA VAL A 105 9.59 -7.87 -18.71
C VAL A 105 10.95 -7.17 -18.60
N THR A 106 11.82 -7.69 -17.74
CA THR A 106 13.23 -7.31 -17.64
C THR A 106 14.06 -8.57 -17.77
N LEU A 107 15.03 -8.58 -18.68
CA LEU A 107 15.88 -9.73 -18.94
C LEU A 107 17.31 -9.45 -18.48
N ARG A 108 17.98 -10.46 -17.92
CA ARG A 108 19.45 -10.54 -17.97
C ARG A 108 19.81 -11.39 -19.17
N VAL A 109 20.78 -10.94 -19.95
CA VAL A 109 21.28 -11.68 -21.09
C VAL A 109 22.79 -11.78 -21.03
N GLU A 110 23.31 -12.95 -21.35
CA GLU A 110 24.68 -13.18 -21.76
C GLU A 110 24.83 -12.74 -23.21
N LEU A 111 25.88 -11.99 -23.51
CA LEU A 111 26.21 -11.50 -24.84
C LEU A 111 27.63 -11.93 -25.16
N GLU A 112 27.75 -12.88 -26.08
CA GLU A 112 28.99 -13.16 -26.78
C GLU A 112 29.08 -12.24 -28.00
N GLY A 113 30.22 -11.61 -28.22
CA GLY A 113 30.44 -10.68 -29.32
C GLY A 113 31.91 -10.46 -29.64
N GLU A 114 32.19 -9.68 -30.69
CA GLU A 114 33.55 -9.37 -31.13
C GLU A 114 34.27 -8.48 -30.10
N LEU A 115 35.46 -8.91 -29.66
CA LEU A 115 36.31 -8.17 -28.75
C LEU A 115 37.01 -7.04 -29.52
N GLN A 116 36.72 -5.80 -29.11
CA GLN A 116 37.29 -4.62 -29.72
C GLN A 116 38.68 -4.31 -29.14
N ASN A 117 39.48 -3.53 -29.87
CA ASN A 117 40.83 -3.14 -29.44
C ASN A 117 40.88 -2.37 -28.11
N ASP A 118 39.77 -1.77 -27.67
CA ASP A 118 39.66 -1.06 -26.40
C ASP A 118 39.19 -1.95 -25.23
N GLY A 119 39.06 -3.26 -25.47
CA GLY A 119 38.57 -4.24 -24.51
C GLY A 119 37.05 -4.26 -24.35
N SER A 120 36.31 -3.47 -25.13
CA SER A 120 34.84 -3.53 -25.14
C SER A 120 34.33 -4.63 -26.07
N ILE A 121 33.12 -5.12 -25.83
CA ILE A 121 32.47 -6.12 -26.70
C ILE A 121 31.45 -5.43 -27.61
N ALA A 122 31.46 -5.81 -28.90
CA ALA A 122 30.45 -5.44 -29.88
C ALA A 122 29.50 -6.62 -30.14
N TYR A 123 28.19 -6.37 -29.99
CA TYR A 123 27.14 -7.34 -30.30
C TYR A 123 26.37 -6.88 -31.54
N GLY A 124 26.24 -7.75 -32.55
CA GLY A 124 25.58 -7.42 -33.82
C GLY A 124 26.21 -6.21 -34.49
N ASP A 125 27.54 -6.22 -34.60
CA ASP A 125 28.37 -5.21 -35.27
C ASP A 125 28.34 -3.79 -34.65
N ALA A 126 27.85 -3.66 -33.41
CA ALA A 126 27.80 -2.37 -32.71
C ALA A 126 28.10 -2.50 -31.21
N PRO A 127 28.60 -1.43 -30.57
CA PRO A 127 28.94 -1.42 -29.14
C PRO A 127 27.70 -1.46 -28.22
N LEU A 128 27.87 -1.98 -27.01
CA LEU A 128 26.84 -2.05 -25.98
C LEU A 128 26.68 -0.71 -25.24
N ARG A 129 25.82 0.18 -25.76
CA ARG A 129 25.54 1.48 -25.15
C ARG A 129 24.21 1.48 -24.42
N LEU A 130 24.14 2.14 -23.27
CA LEU A 130 22.88 2.35 -22.55
C LEU A 130 21.84 3.01 -23.47
N GLY A 131 20.60 2.51 -23.42
CA GLY A 131 19.48 2.96 -24.24
C GLY A 131 19.45 2.36 -25.66
N ARG A 132 20.49 1.66 -26.12
CA ARG A 132 20.43 0.89 -27.37
C ARG A 132 19.42 -0.24 -27.21
N SER A 133 18.58 -0.45 -28.23
CA SER A 133 17.70 -1.62 -28.29
C SER A 133 18.42 -2.81 -28.92
N LEU A 134 18.27 -3.99 -28.32
CA LEU A 134 18.66 -5.27 -28.89
C LEU A 134 17.39 -6.10 -29.15
N SER A 135 17.37 -6.81 -30.28
CA SER A 135 16.26 -7.70 -30.63
C SER A 135 16.61 -9.14 -30.27
N LEU A 136 15.66 -9.84 -29.65
CA LEU A 136 15.69 -11.28 -29.38
C LEU A 136 14.68 -11.94 -30.32
N ASN A 137 15.17 -12.61 -31.36
CA ASN A 137 14.34 -13.26 -32.37
C ASN A 137 14.47 -14.78 -32.23
N THR A 138 13.42 -15.42 -31.75
CA THR A 138 13.32 -16.88 -31.67
C THR A 138 12.33 -17.41 -32.71
N ASP A 139 12.23 -18.73 -32.84
CA ASP A 139 11.20 -19.35 -33.70
C ASP A 139 9.75 -19.09 -33.22
N ARG A 140 9.58 -18.64 -31.96
CA ARG A 140 8.26 -18.48 -31.32
C ARG A 140 7.84 -17.04 -31.12
N TYR A 141 8.79 -16.14 -30.91
CA TYR A 141 8.51 -14.75 -30.59
C TYR A 141 9.67 -13.82 -31.00
N GLN A 142 9.34 -12.53 -31.10
CA GLN A 142 10.29 -11.44 -31.28
C GLN A 142 10.07 -10.40 -30.19
N LEU A 143 11.14 -9.99 -29.53
CA LEU A 143 11.13 -8.96 -28.49
C LEU A 143 12.26 -7.95 -28.72
N ASP A 144 12.01 -6.70 -28.37
CA ASP A 144 13.02 -5.64 -28.35
C ASP A 144 13.24 -5.16 -26.91
N GLY A 145 14.50 -5.12 -26.47
CA GLY A 145 14.87 -4.70 -25.13
C GLY A 145 15.90 -3.58 -25.14
N GLN A 146 15.67 -2.52 -24.36
CA GLN A 146 16.63 -1.42 -24.21
C GLN A 146 17.68 -1.77 -23.16
N ILE A 147 18.97 -1.58 -23.47
CA ILE A 147 20.08 -1.80 -22.53
C ILE A 147 19.97 -0.78 -21.37
N ARG A 148 19.83 -1.30 -20.15
CA ARG A 148 19.83 -0.52 -18.89
C ARG A 148 21.15 -0.60 -18.14
N ALA A 149 21.84 -1.73 -18.25
CA ALA A 149 23.14 -1.96 -17.61
C ALA A 149 23.96 -2.94 -18.44
N VAL A 150 25.29 -2.83 -18.34
CA VAL A 150 26.28 -3.76 -18.90
C VAL A 150 27.29 -4.07 -17.79
N GLY A 151 27.73 -5.31 -17.68
CA GLY A 151 28.78 -5.72 -16.75
C GLY A 151 28.88 -7.24 -16.59
N ASP A 152 29.72 -7.69 -15.67
CA ASP A 152 30.19 -9.09 -15.63
C ASP A 152 29.29 -10.07 -14.86
N GLY A 153 28.19 -9.60 -14.25
CA GLY A 153 27.30 -10.46 -13.47
C GLY A 153 26.46 -11.38 -14.36
N ASP A 154 26.51 -12.68 -14.15
CA ASP A 154 25.73 -13.66 -14.91
C ASP A 154 24.22 -13.60 -14.66
N GLY A 155 23.79 -13.00 -13.54
CA GLY A 155 22.37 -12.85 -13.19
C GLY A 155 21.94 -11.50 -12.60
N LEU A 156 20.61 -11.31 -12.50
CA LEU A 156 19.97 -10.29 -11.69
C LEU A 156 20.09 -10.68 -10.22
N ARG A 157 20.56 -9.75 -9.38
CA ARG A 157 20.52 -9.92 -7.92
C ARG A 157 19.08 -9.74 -7.46
N VAL A 158 18.34 -10.84 -7.41
CA VAL A 158 16.95 -10.87 -6.95
C VAL A 158 16.91 -10.95 -5.41
N GLU A 159 16.09 -10.10 -4.81
CA GLU A 159 15.85 -10.01 -3.37
C GLU A 159 14.35 -9.93 -3.10
N ASP A 160 13.89 -10.59 -2.05
CA ASP A 160 12.56 -10.33 -1.50
C ASP A 160 12.57 -8.98 -0.77
N THR A 161 11.75 -8.06 -1.25
CA THR A 161 11.54 -6.76 -0.59
C THR A 161 10.17 -6.72 0.05
N THR A 162 10.13 -6.74 1.38
CA THR A 162 8.90 -6.52 2.15
C THR A 162 8.39 -5.10 1.94
N VAL A 163 7.11 -4.97 1.60
CA VAL A 163 6.39 -3.70 1.50
C VAL A 163 5.07 -3.79 2.24
N VAL A 164 4.55 -2.64 2.67
CA VAL A 164 3.17 -2.51 3.12
C VAL A 164 2.40 -1.69 2.09
N LEU A 165 1.44 -2.31 1.44
CA LEU A 165 0.55 -1.69 0.47
C LEU A 165 -0.75 -1.27 1.16
N ARG A 166 -1.22 -0.04 0.92
CA ARG A 166 -2.55 0.43 1.35
C ARG A 166 -3.47 0.54 0.15
N ASP A 167 -4.66 -0.05 0.25
CA ASP A 167 -5.74 0.09 -0.71
C ASP A 167 -7.11 0.19 0.00
N THR A 168 -8.18 0.45 -0.74
CA THR A 168 -9.56 0.33 -0.25
C THR A 168 -10.40 -0.46 -1.23
N LEU A 169 -10.75 -1.67 -0.82
CA LEU A 169 -11.43 -2.67 -1.64
C LEU A 169 -12.91 -2.77 -1.26
N GLY A 170 -13.72 -3.38 -2.12
CA GLY A 170 -15.03 -3.89 -1.73
C GLY A 170 -14.88 -4.98 -0.66
N THR A 171 -15.91 -5.21 0.16
CA THR A 171 -15.88 -6.23 1.22
C THR A 171 -15.50 -7.60 0.71
N ASP A 172 -16.08 -8.03 -0.42
CA ASP A 172 -15.84 -9.37 -0.98
C ASP A 172 -14.38 -9.53 -1.41
N ASP A 173 -13.85 -8.59 -2.20
CA ASP A 173 -12.44 -8.57 -2.62
C ASP A 173 -11.49 -8.49 -1.43
N ALA A 174 -11.82 -7.67 -0.42
CA ALA A 174 -11.03 -7.54 0.79
C ALA A 174 -10.96 -8.86 1.55
N GLU A 175 -12.06 -9.61 1.60
CA GLU A 175 -12.18 -10.91 2.25
C GLU A 175 -11.37 -12.00 1.57
N SER A 176 -11.29 -11.96 0.23
CA SER A 176 -10.46 -12.86 -0.57
C SER A 176 -8.95 -12.68 -0.37
N VAL A 177 -8.47 -11.50 0.04
CA VAL A 177 -7.02 -11.30 0.29
C VAL A 177 -6.57 -12.02 1.56
N ALA A 178 -5.75 -13.06 1.42
CA ALA A 178 -5.31 -13.90 2.53
C ALA A 178 -3.77 -13.96 2.69
N PRO A 179 -3.26 -14.11 3.92
CA PRO A 179 -1.87 -14.48 4.15
C PRO A 179 -1.53 -15.80 3.48
N GLY A 180 -0.39 -15.86 2.79
CA GLY A 180 0.06 -17.01 2.01
C GLY A 180 -0.30 -16.95 0.53
N ASP A 181 -1.10 -15.97 0.09
CA ASP A 181 -1.43 -15.82 -1.34
C ASP A 181 -0.19 -15.52 -2.17
N GLU A 182 -0.07 -16.22 -3.30
CA GLU A 182 1.00 -16.00 -4.28
C GLU A 182 0.47 -15.24 -5.50
N VAL A 183 1.14 -14.14 -5.83
CA VAL A 183 0.91 -13.40 -7.06
C VAL A 183 1.83 -13.98 -8.14
N ARG A 184 1.24 -14.57 -9.17
CA ARG A 184 1.98 -15.24 -10.25
C ARG A 184 1.76 -14.55 -11.59
N LEU A 185 2.84 -14.43 -12.38
CA LEU A 185 2.81 -13.97 -13.77
C LEU A 185 3.49 -15.01 -14.64
N ALA A 186 2.80 -15.49 -15.69
CA ALA A 186 3.30 -16.55 -16.58
C ALA A 186 3.89 -17.74 -15.81
N GLY A 187 3.20 -18.20 -14.76
CA GLY A 187 3.61 -19.31 -13.91
C GLY A 187 4.69 -18.99 -12.85
N ARG A 188 5.28 -17.80 -12.86
CA ARG A 188 6.35 -17.38 -11.92
C ARG A 188 5.79 -16.54 -10.79
N THR A 189 6.16 -16.85 -9.55
CA THR A 189 5.77 -16.05 -8.37
C THR A 189 6.55 -14.74 -8.34
N VAL A 190 5.84 -13.62 -8.33
CA VAL A 190 6.43 -12.26 -8.31
C VAL A 190 6.18 -11.53 -6.99
N ALA A 191 5.19 -11.97 -6.22
CA ALA A 191 4.98 -11.48 -4.87
C ALA A 191 4.27 -12.52 -4.00
N ASN A 192 4.50 -12.47 -2.69
CA ASN A 192 3.79 -13.27 -1.70
C ASN A 192 3.13 -12.36 -0.67
N VAL A 193 1.87 -12.61 -0.34
CA VAL A 193 1.17 -11.90 0.73
C VAL A 193 1.57 -12.52 2.06
N GLU A 194 2.25 -11.75 2.91
CA GLU A 194 2.69 -12.22 4.24
C GLU A 194 1.62 -11.99 5.30
N ASN A 195 0.96 -10.83 5.26
CA ASN A 195 -0.07 -10.48 6.22
C ASN A 195 -1.05 -9.47 5.61
N VAL A 196 -2.28 -9.47 6.12
CA VAL A 196 -3.34 -8.58 5.69
C VAL A 196 -3.98 -8.00 6.94
N THR A 197 -4.15 -6.68 7.02
CA THR A 197 -4.94 -6.04 8.08
C THR A 197 -6.00 -5.16 7.43
N ARG A 198 -7.23 -5.29 7.89
CA ARG A 198 -8.39 -4.62 7.30
C ARG A 198 -8.99 -3.68 8.35
N PHE A 199 -9.49 -2.53 7.93
CA PHE A 199 -10.13 -1.53 8.79
C PHE A 199 -11.46 -1.10 8.19
N PRO A 200 -12.47 -0.81 9.02
CA PRO A 200 -13.75 -0.29 8.53
C PRO A 200 -13.55 1.09 7.89
N THR A 201 -14.46 1.45 6.99
CA THR A 201 -14.57 2.81 6.47
C THR A 201 -15.96 3.37 6.79
N GLY A 202 -16.24 4.63 6.49
CA GLY A 202 -17.60 5.18 6.60
C GLY A 202 -18.59 4.57 5.60
N ASP A 203 -18.09 3.82 4.61
CA ASP A 203 -18.90 3.03 3.69
C ASP A 203 -18.83 1.55 4.12
N PRO A 204 -19.96 0.93 4.50
CA PRO A 204 -19.98 -0.45 5.00
C PRO A 204 -19.61 -1.49 3.93
N ASP A 205 -19.78 -1.16 2.64
CA ASP A 205 -19.45 -2.05 1.52
C ASP A 205 -17.95 -1.96 1.15
N ARG A 206 -17.17 -1.17 1.89
CA ARG A 206 -15.77 -0.92 1.63
C ARG A 206 -14.89 -1.06 2.86
N GLN A 207 -13.74 -1.69 2.65
CA GLN A 207 -12.74 -1.89 3.69
C GLN A 207 -11.40 -1.31 3.26
N ARG A 208 -10.71 -0.65 4.19
CA ARG A 208 -9.33 -0.23 4.00
C ARG A 208 -8.41 -1.39 4.31
N VAL A 209 -7.58 -1.79 3.35
CA VAL A 209 -6.71 -2.96 3.47
C VAL A 209 -5.25 -2.53 3.47
N PHE A 210 -4.49 -3.07 4.41
CA PHE A 210 -3.04 -3.00 4.48
C PHE A 210 -2.49 -4.40 4.22
N VAL A 211 -1.80 -4.58 3.09
CA VAL A 211 -1.20 -5.84 2.67
C VAL A 211 0.30 -5.75 2.87
N THR A 212 0.84 -6.52 3.81
CA THR A 212 2.27 -6.78 3.89
C THR A 212 2.60 -7.83 2.84
N ALA A 213 3.42 -7.48 1.86
CA ALA A 213 3.79 -8.37 0.76
C ALA A 213 5.31 -8.39 0.58
N ASN A 214 5.85 -9.54 0.22
CA ASN A 214 7.24 -9.69 -0.21
C ASN A 214 7.27 -9.68 -1.74
N LEU A 215 7.84 -8.62 -2.31
CA LEU A 215 7.98 -8.46 -3.76
C LEU A 215 9.31 -9.05 -4.22
N SER A 216 9.29 -9.83 -5.31
CA SER A 216 10.50 -10.26 -6.01
C SER A 216 11.10 -9.07 -6.75
N THR A 217 12.14 -8.48 -6.16
CA THR A 217 12.79 -7.27 -6.67
C THR A 217 14.18 -7.54 -7.16
N HIS A 218 14.72 -6.72 -8.05
CA HIS A 218 16.14 -6.75 -8.41
C HIS A 218 16.81 -5.40 -8.11
N ARG A 219 18.14 -5.41 -8.02
CA ARG A 219 18.94 -4.19 -7.88
C ARG A 219 19.40 -3.65 -9.23
N GLU A 220 19.23 -2.34 -9.41
CA GLU A 220 19.86 -1.56 -10.47
C GLU A 220 20.64 -0.41 -9.81
N GLY A 221 21.97 -0.53 -9.76
CA GLY A 221 22.79 0.31 -8.88
C GLY A 221 22.42 0.11 -7.40
N ASP A 222 22.13 1.21 -6.70
CA ASP A 222 21.71 1.19 -5.29
C ASP A 222 20.18 1.10 -5.10
N GLU A 223 19.40 1.18 -6.19
CA GLU A 223 17.93 1.21 -6.13
C GLU A 223 17.33 -0.20 -6.31
N ARG A 224 16.37 -0.55 -5.46
CA ARG A 224 15.57 -1.77 -5.62
C ARG A 224 14.39 -1.50 -6.53
N ARG A 225 14.16 -2.40 -7.48
CA ARG A 225 13.10 -2.29 -8.48
C ARG A 225 12.22 -3.52 -8.50
N PHE A 226 10.93 -3.28 -8.57
CA PHE A 226 9.94 -4.27 -8.95
C PHE A 226 9.70 -4.06 -10.44
N GLY A 227 10.34 -4.90 -11.26
CA GLY A 227 10.40 -4.72 -12.72
C GLY A 227 11.09 -3.41 -13.07
N GLY A 228 10.52 -2.62 -13.97
CA GLY A 228 11.09 -1.31 -14.30
C GLY A 228 10.85 -0.21 -13.24
N SER A 229 10.05 -0.48 -12.20
CA SER A 229 9.58 0.54 -11.26
C SER A 229 10.36 0.52 -9.93
N PRO A 230 10.77 1.67 -9.39
CA PRO A 230 11.46 1.72 -8.10
C PRO A 230 10.53 1.42 -6.93
N VAL A 231 11.03 0.67 -5.94
CA VAL A 231 10.27 0.30 -4.74
C VAL A 231 10.50 1.34 -3.64
N ARG A 232 9.57 2.29 -3.55
CA ARG A 232 9.63 3.40 -2.60
C ARG A 232 8.24 3.81 -2.13
N ARG A 233 8.18 4.47 -0.97
CA ARG A 233 6.94 5.01 -0.41
C ARG A 233 6.23 5.92 -1.42
N GLY A 234 4.90 5.81 -1.50
CA GLY A 234 4.04 6.57 -2.39
C GLY A 234 3.90 5.98 -3.79
N GLN A 235 4.72 4.99 -4.17
CA GLN A 235 4.62 4.31 -5.45
C GLN A 235 3.45 3.32 -5.43
N SER A 236 2.70 3.26 -6.53
CA SER A 236 1.63 2.26 -6.71
C SER A 236 2.19 0.92 -7.17
N VAL A 237 1.65 -0.16 -6.62
CA VAL A 237 1.92 -1.55 -7.02
C VAL A 237 0.58 -2.23 -7.20
N ARG A 238 0.41 -2.86 -8.36
CA ARG A 238 -0.74 -3.72 -8.64
C ARG A 238 -0.37 -5.16 -8.34
N LEU A 239 -1.14 -5.82 -7.49
CA LEU A 239 -1.06 -7.25 -7.22
C LEU A 239 -2.40 -7.87 -7.60
N SER A 240 -2.40 -8.84 -8.51
CA SER A 240 -3.62 -9.47 -9.02
C SER A 240 -3.51 -10.98 -8.91
N THR A 241 -4.54 -11.61 -8.37
CA THR A 241 -4.75 -13.06 -8.40
C THR A 241 -5.95 -13.36 -9.31
N GLY A 242 -6.36 -14.63 -9.40
CA GLY A 242 -7.63 -14.98 -10.05
C GLY A 242 -8.87 -14.51 -9.29
N GLU A 243 -8.73 -14.14 -8.02
CA GLU A 243 -9.84 -13.82 -7.12
C GLU A 243 -9.97 -12.33 -6.84
N TYR A 244 -8.86 -11.59 -6.77
CA TYR A 244 -8.88 -10.17 -6.42
C TYR A 244 -7.78 -9.37 -7.12
N THR A 245 -7.89 -8.05 -7.03
CA THR A 245 -6.81 -7.13 -7.41
C THR A 245 -6.63 -6.05 -6.35
N VAL A 246 -5.40 -5.92 -5.85
CA VAL A 246 -4.95 -4.83 -4.98
C VAL A 246 -4.20 -3.81 -5.83
N ASN A 247 -4.70 -2.58 -5.92
CA ASN A 247 -4.01 -1.45 -6.55
C ASN A 247 -3.40 -0.54 -5.46
N GLY A 248 -2.52 -1.13 -4.66
CA GLY A 248 -2.05 -0.53 -3.43
C GLY A 248 -0.98 0.55 -3.64
N VAL A 249 -0.96 1.53 -2.75
CA VAL A 249 0.12 2.50 -2.62
C VAL A 249 1.09 2.02 -1.53
N ILE A 250 2.40 2.01 -1.81
CA ILE A 250 3.42 1.63 -0.83
C ILE A 250 3.46 2.66 0.30
N GLU A 251 3.11 2.24 1.51
CA GLU A 251 3.23 3.04 2.74
C GLU A 251 4.60 2.88 3.40
N ARG A 252 5.20 1.68 3.24
CA ARG A 252 6.44 1.29 3.92
C ARG A 252 7.20 0.27 3.08
N VAL A 253 8.54 0.33 3.18
CA VAL A 253 9.49 -0.59 2.54
C VAL A 253 10.42 -1.14 3.61
N GLY A 254 10.75 -2.42 3.53
CA GLY A 254 11.74 -3.13 4.35
C GLY A 254 11.22 -3.72 5.65
N SER A 255 9.96 -3.46 6.05
CA SER A 255 9.34 -4.09 7.21
C SER A 255 7.82 -4.07 7.11
N GLY A 256 7.16 -4.97 7.86
CA GLY A 256 5.71 -4.96 8.05
C GLY A 256 5.22 -3.83 8.97
N LEU A 257 3.95 -3.93 9.37
CA LEU A 257 3.33 -3.08 10.39
C LEU A 257 3.38 -3.77 11.76
N ASP A 258 4.02 -3.10 12.72
CA ASP A 258 3.95 -3.46 14.13
C ASP A 258 2.75 -2.76 14.75
N PHE A 259 1.84 -3.57 15.30
CA PHE A 259 0.62 -3.06 15.91
C PHE A 259 0.72 -3.01 17.44
N GLU A 260 0.16 -1.97 18.02
CA GLU A 260 0.05 -1.74 19.46
C GLU A 260 -1.33 -1.18 19.80
N GLU A 261 -1.76 -1.36 21.04
CA GLU A 261 -3.05 -0.85 21.52
C GLU A 261 -2.90 0.61 21.96
N THR A 262 -3.73 1.50 21.40
CA THR A 262 -3.83 2.90 21.84
C THR A 262 -5.25 3.15 22.34
N ARG A 263 -5.39 3.47 23.63
CA ARG A 263 -6.66 3.93 24.20
C ARG A 263 -6.99 5.35 23.78
N VAL A 264 -8.25 5.58 23.44
CA VAL A 264 -8.81 6.89 23.09
C VAL A 264 -10.16 7.11 23.76
N VAL A 265 -10.51 8.38 23.96
CA VAL A 265 -11.90 8.78 24.24
C VAL A 265 -12.50 9.33 22.96
N VAL A 266 -13.58 8.72 22.47
CA VAL A 266 -14.31 9.13 21.27
C VAL A 266 -15.65 9.74 21.68
N ARG A 267 -16.02 10.87 21.06
CA ARG A 267 -17.32 11.51 21.24
C ARG A 267 -18.09 11.46 19.93
N ASP A 268 -19.37 11.08 20.01
CA ASP A 268 -20.30 11.14 18.89
C ASP A 268 -21.73 11.50 19.33
N THR A 269 -22.61 11.83 18.40
CA THR A 269 -24.06 11.97 18.60
C THR A 269 -24.80 11.13 17.57
N LEU A 270 -25.47 10.09 18.06
CA LEU A 270 -26.04 9.00 17.26
C LEU A 270 -27.55 8.94 17.44
N PRO A 271 -28.30 8.31 16.52
CA PRO A 271 -29.67 7.88 16.78
C PRO A 271 -29.77 7.07 18.08
N THR A 272 -30.84 7.27 18.86
CA THR A 272 -31.06 6.56 20.13
C THR A 272 -31.05 5.04 19.97
N ARG A 273 -31.51 4.53 18.82
CA ARG A 273 -31.46 3.11 18.49
C ARG A 273 -30.01 2.60 18.50
N ASP A 274 -29.15 3.20 17.68
CA ASP A 274 -27.75 2.80 17.52
C ASP A 274 -26.97 2.98 18.82
N ALA A 275 -27.20 4.08 19.54
CA ALA A 275 -26.58 4.32 20.83
C ALA A 275 -26.90 3.21 21.85
N ASN A 276 -28.13 2.71 21.87
CA ASN A 276 -28.54 1.64 22.79
C ASN A 276 -27.92 0.27 22.45
N GLU A 277 -27.44 0.07 21.22
CA GLU A 277 -26.77 -1.17 20.81
C GLU A 277 -25.30 -1.23 21.28
N ILE A 278 -24.71 -0.09 21.67
CA ILE A 278 -23.31 -0.03 22.09
C ILE A 278 -23.14 -0.55 23.51
N ALA A 279 -22.29 -1.56 23.69
CA ALA A 279 -21.94 -2.12 24.98
C ALA A 279 -20.42 -2.13 25.23
N ALA A 280 -20.04 -2.09 26.51
CA ALA A 280 -18.66 -2.37 26.90
C ALA A 280 -18.34 -3.84 26.63
N GLY A 281 -17.17 -4.09 26.04
CA GLY A 281 -16.75 -5.40 25.53
C GLY A 281 -17.07 -5.62 24.05
N ASP A 282 -17.78 -4.69 23.39
CA ASP A 282 -17.99 -4.79 21.94
C ASP A 282 -16.66 -4.76 21.19
N GLU A 283 -16.47 -5.71 20.28
CA GLU A 283 -15.31 -5.76 19.40
C GLU A 283 -15.68 -5.29 18.00
N ILE A 284 -14.92 -4.33 17.50
CA ILE A 284 -14.95 -3.88 16.13
C ILE A 284 -14.09 -4.86 15.35
N ARG A 285 -14.74 -5.76 14.61
CA ARG A 285 -14.07 -6.81 13.83
C ARG A 285 -14.12 -6.51 12.35
N VAL A 286 -13.03 -6.86 11.65
CA VAL A 286 -12.98 -6.89 10.19
C VAL A 286 -12.44 -8.25 9.78
N GLY A 287 -13.31 -9.09 9.20
CA GLY A 287 -13.09 -10.53 9.14
C GLY A 287 -12.92 -11.13 10.55
N ASP A 288 -11.96 -12.04 10.71
CA ASP A 288 -11.70 -12.72 11.99
C ASP A 288 -10.87 -11.90 13.00
N ARG A 289 -10.52 -10.65 12.67
CA ARG A 289 -9.62 -9.83 13.50
C ARG A 289 -10.34 -8.66 14.14
N SER A 290 -10.19 -8.53 15.46
CA SER A 290 -10.54 -7.30 16.17
C SER A 290 -9.51 -6.21 15.89
N VAL A 291 -10.02 -5.03 15.53
CA VAL A 291 -9.23 -3.81 15.32
C VAL A 291 -9.50 -2.74 16.36
N ALA A 292 -10.60 -2.85 17.09
CA ALA A 292 -10.83 -2.03 18.27
C ALA A 292 -11.76 -2.76 19.24
N THR A 293 -11.68 -2.39 20.51
CA THR A 293 -12.59 -2.85 21.56
C THR A 293 -13.17 -1.66 22.30
N VAL A 294 -14.49 -1.64 22.50
CA VAL A 294 -15.15 -0.66 23.37
C VAL A 294 -14.91 -1.09 24.82
N GLU A 295 -14.13 -0.32 25.56
CA GLU A 295 -13.83 -0.60 26.98
C GLU A 295 -14.89 0.00 27.91
N GLU A 296 -15.39 1.20 27.58
CA GLU A 296 -16.41 1.91 28.37
C GLU A 296 -17.32 2.69 27.44
N VAL A 297 -18.61 2.75 27.78
CA VAL A 297 -19.59 3.60 27.11
C VAL A 297 -20.36 4.43 28.13
N THR A 298 -20.47 5.73 27.88
CA THR A 298 -21.37 6.64 28.61
C THR A 298 -22.23 7.39 27.61
N GLN A 299 -23.53 7.41 27.86
CA GLN A 299 -24.52 8.04 26.97
C GLN A 299 -25.28 9.13 27.71
N PHE A 300 -25.57 10.23 27.02
CA PHE A 300 -26.32 11.35 27.56
C PHE A 300 -27.47 11.73 26.64
N ALA A 301 -28.59 12.14 27.22
CA ALA A 301 -29.69 12.75 26.48
C ALA A 301 -29.24 14.03 25.76
N THR A 302 -29.81 14.28 24.57
CA THR A 302 -29.64 15.53 23.85
C THR A 302 -30.95 16.32 23.84
N ASN A 303 -30.98 17.45 23.11
CA ASN A 303 -32.23 18.18 22.91
C ASN A 303 -33.18 17.49 21.90
N ASP A 304 -32.66 16.55 21.12
CA ASP A 304 -33.47 15.67 20.28
C ASP A 304 -33.63 14.33 21.04
N PRO A 305 -34.87 13.93 21.40
CA PRO A 305 -35.10 12.67 22.11
C PRO A 305 -34.73 11.43 21.27
N ASN A 306 -34.63 11.57 19.95
CA ASN A 306 -34.22 10.52 19.04
C ASN A 306 -32.70 10.43 18.88
N GLN A 307 -31.93 11.28 19.58
CA GLN A 307 -30.48 11.26 19.55
C GLN A 307 -29.88 11.17 20.96
N ARG A 308 -28.79 10.42 21.07
CA ARG A 308 -27.95 10.34 22.27
C ARG A 308 -26.55 10.80 21.95
N ARG A 309 -25.95 11.55 22.88
CA ARG A 309 -24.52 11.85 22.83
C ARG A 309 -23.75 10.74 23.53
N VAL A 310 -22.82 10.12 22.84
CA VAL A 310 -22.06 8.97 23.32
C VAL A 310 -20.60 9.35 23.52
N PHE A 311 -20.03 8.91 24.63
CA PHE A 311 -18.60 8.91 24.91
C PHE A 311 -18.14 7.47 25.06
N LEU A 312 -17.16 7.08 24.25
CA LEU A 312 -16.57 5.75 24.24
C LEU A 312 -15.13 5.84 24.71
N VAL A 313 -14.72 4.98 25.63
CA VAL A 313 -13.32 4.62 25.78
C VAL A 313 -13.10 3.41 24.86
N ALA A 314 -12.24 3.56 23.87
CA ALA A 314 -11.94 2.50 22.92
C ALA A 314 -10.44 2.21 22.90
N ALA A 315 -10.11 0.92 22.96
CA ALA A 315 -8.77 0.40 22.71
C ALA A 315 -8.62 0.17 21.19
N LEU A 316 -7.84 1.00 20.51
CA LEU A 316 -7.62 0.90 19.06
C LEU A 316 -6.34 0.10 18.77
N ARG A 317 -6.41 -0.83 17.82
CA ARG A 317 -5.22 -1.47 17.25
C ARG A 317 -4.54 -0.53 16.26
N THR A 318 -3.50 0.14 16.72
CA THR A 318 -2.77 1.18 16.00
C THR A 318 -1.40 0.71 15.54
N TYR A 319 -0.78 1.42 14.60
CA TYR A 319 0.61 1.24 14.22
C TYR A 319 1.33 2.57 14.12
N ARG A 320 2.66 2.54 14.26
CA ARG A 320 3.49 3.74 14.17
C ARG A 320 3.94 4.01 12.74
N GLN A 321 3.76 5.24 12.28
CA GLN A 321 4.30 5.72 11.01
C GLN A 321 4.79 7.16 11.17
N ASP A 322 6.05 7.39 10.78
CA ASP A 322 6.72 8.69 10.87
C ASP A 322 6.57 9.35 12.26
N GLY A 323 6.71 8.56 13.32
CA GLY A 323 6.62 9.00 14.72
C GLY A 323 5.20 9.23 15.26
N SER A 324 4.15 9.02 14.47
CA SER A 324 2.75 9.17 14.90
C SER A 324 2.00 7.85 14.91
N GLN A 325 1.07 7.69 15.87
CA GLN A 325 0.12 6.57 15.88
C GLN A 325 -0.91 6.72 14.77
N ARG A 326 -1.26 5.60 14.13
CA ARG A 326 -2.29 5.55 13.10
C ARG A 326 -3.27 4.40 13.30
N PHE A 327 -4.52 4.65 12.94
CA PHE A 327 -5.62 3.68 12.89
C PHE A 327 -6.28 3.77 11.51
N GLY A 328 -6.36 2.68 10.76
CA GLY A 328 -6.91 2.72 9.39
C GLY A 328 -6.18 3.65 8.41
N GLY A 329 -4.98 4.13 8.75
CA GLY A 329 -4.24 5.14 7.99
C GLY A 329 -4.38 6.57 8.52
N ASP A 330 -5.37 6.83 9.36
CA ASP A 330 -5.60 8.13 9.97
C ASP A 330 -4.81 8.32 11.26
N ALA A 331 -4.35 9.54 11.51
CA ALA A 331 -3.55 9.85 12.69
C ALA A 331 -4.40 9.80 13.97
N VAL A 332 -3.97 9.05 14.98
CA VAL A 332 -4.66 8.99 16.27
C VAL A 332 -4.23 10.16 17.14
N ARG A 333 -5.03 11.24 17.09
CA ARG A 333 -4.79 12.49 17.83
C ARG A 333 -6.10 13.19 18.18
N ARG A 334 -6.08 14.01 19.23
CA ARG A 334 -7.22 14.84 19.62
C ARG A 334 -7.75 15.66 18.44
N GLY A 335 -9.06 15.65 18.28
CA GLY A 335 -9.79 16.35 17.24
C GLY A 335 -9.88 15.58 15.92
N GLN A 336 -9.18 14.46 15.73
CA GLN A 336 -9.32 13.64 14.51
C GLN A 336 -10.58 12.77 14.57
N GLY A 337 -11.18 12.49 13.41
CA GLY A 337 -12.28 11.52 13.29
C GLY A 337 -11.79 10.08 13.41
N VAL A 338 -12.68 9.20 13.87
CA VAL A 338 -12.46 7.75 13.90
C VAL A 338 -13.79 7.05 13.60
N THR A 339 -13.73 6.02 12.75
CA THR A 339 -14.89 5.19 12.43
C THR A 339 -14.77 3.86 13.14
N LEU A 340 -15.77 3.54 13.95
CA LEU A 340 -15.94 2.24 14.61
C LEU A 340 -17.26 1.66 14.15
N SER A 341 -17.23 0.52 13.45
CA SER A 341 -18.44 -0.06 12.84
C SER A 341 -18.59 -1.52 13.23
N THR A 342 -19.80 -1.88 13.63
CA THR A 342 -20.27 -3.25 13.82
C THR A 342 -21.46 -3.49 12.90
N PRO A 343 -21.98 -4.74 12.77
CA PRO A 343 -23.24 -4.97 12.08
C PRO A 343 -24.46 -4.29 12.72
N ALA A 344 -24.35 -3.89 14.00
CA ALA A 344 -25.46 -3.30 14.75
C ALA A 344 -25.44 -1.77 14.76
N TYR A 345 -24.27 -1.14 14.67
CA TYR A 345 -24.12 0.32 14.75
C TYR A 345 -22.83 0.80 14.07
N THR A 346 -22.80 2.10 13.77
CA THR A 346 -21.60 2.81 13.31
C THR A 346 -21.42 4.09 14.14
N VAL A 347 -20.19 4.33 14.57
CA VAL A 347 -19.75 5.54 15.28
C VAL A 347 -18.75 6.27 14.39
N GLU A 348 -19.05 7.50 14.03
CA GLU A 348 -18.19 8.41 13.25
C GLU A 348 -17.71 9.57 14.12
N GLY A 349 -17.15 9.20 15.27
CA GLY A 349 -16.86 10.13 16.34
C GLY A 349 -15.56 10.91 16.16
N ARG A 350 -15.37 11.89 17.05
CA ARG A 350 -14.13 12.68 17.18
C ARG A 350 -13.36 12.25 18.42
N ILE A 351 -12.04 12.12 18.29
CA ILE A 351 -11.14 11.78 19.39
C ILE A 351 -11.01 13.00 20.33
N GLU A 352 -11.42 12.86 21.57
CA GLU A 352 -11.27 13.88 22.62
C GLU A 352 -9.96 13.71 23.41
N GLN A 353 -9.49 12.48 23.58
CA GLN A 353 -8.28 12.13 24.35
C GLN A 353 -7.56 10.92 23.75
N VAL A 354 -6.24 10.84 23.97
CA VAL A 354 -5.36 9.74 23.51
C VAL A 354 -4.37 9.40 24.63
N GLY A 355 -4.12 8.10 24.85
CA GLY A 355 -3.12 7.59 25.79
C GLY A 355 -3.68 6.58 26.79
N GLU A 356 -2.81 5.87 27.52
CA GLU A 356 -3.19 4.76 28.42
C GLU A 356 -4.10 5.16 29.58
N ASP A 357 -3.96 6.40 30.05
CA ASP A 357 -4.81 7.02 31.08
C ASP A 357 -6.06 7.69 30.51
N SER A 358 -6.35 7.49 29.21
CA SER A 358 -7.56 7.99 28.57
C SER A 358 -8.77 7.40 29.26
N ARG A 359 -9.30 8.17 30.19
CA ARG A 359 -10.57 7.94 30.84
C ARG A 359 -11.44 9.13 30.54
N ILE A 360 -12.73 8.89 30.56
CA ILE A 360 -13.65 10.00 30.70
C ILE A 360 -13.28 10.63 32.08
N GLY A 361 -12.74 11.86 32.12
CA GLY A 361 -11.93 12.39 33.25
C GLY A 361 -12.56 12.39 34.66
N SER A 362 -11.83 12.77 35.72
CA SER A 362 -12.28 12.64 37.12
C SER A 362 -13.65 13.30 37.36
N ALA A 363 -14.61 12.49 37.83
CA ALA A 363 -15.94 12.95 38.15
C ALA A 363 -15.92 13.75 39.46
N SER A 364 -16.50 14.95 39.42
CA SER A 364 -16.77 15.77 40.60
C SER A 364 -18.24 16.17 40.62
N ARG A 365 -18.80 16.50 41.78
CA ARG A 365 -20.15 17.09 41.86
C ARG A 365 -20.04 18.60 41.95
N ARG A 366 -20.88 19.30 41.20
CA ARG A 366 -21.09 20.75 41.31
C ARG A 366 -22.56 21.01 41.56
N THR A 367 -22.86 21.98 42.41
CA THR A 367 -24.23 22.46 42.58
C THR A 367 -24.43 23.60 41.60
N VAL A 368 -25.52 23.55 40.83
CA VAL A 368 -25.86 24.57 39.85
C VAL A 368 -27.25 25.12 40.10
N THR A 369 -27.40 26.42 39.89
CA THR A 369 -28.71 27.05 39.79
C THR A 369 -29.04 27.22 38.32
N LEU A 370 -30.16 26.64 37.91
CA LEU A 370 -30.65 26.63 36.54
C LEU A 370 -31.94 27.43 36.47
N ARG A 371 -32.15 28.19 35.39
CA ARG A 371 -33.37 28.95 35.16
C ARG A 371 -33.97 28.63 33.81
N MET A 372 -35.28 28.48 33.80
CA MET A 372 -36.10 28.42 32.61
C MET A 372 -37.13 29.54 32.69
N ASP A 373 -37.25 30.26 31.59
CA ASP A 373 -38.20 31.34 31.42
C ASP A 373 -39.32 30.83 30.49
N ASP A 374 -40.54 31.34 30.68
CA ASP A 374 -41.72 31.05 29.86
C ASP A 374 -42.09 29.55 29.77
N VAL A 375 -42.05 28.87 30.92
CA VAL A 375 -42.46 27.46 31.04
C VAL A 375 -43.96 27.40 31.29
N ARG A 376 -44.72 26.66 30.49
CA ARG A 376 -46.16 26.48 30.75
C ARG A 376 -46.41 25.84 32.12
N ASP A 377 -47.49 26.25 32.77
CA ASP A 377 -47.90 25.79 34.12
C ASP A 377 -47.84 24.25 34.29
N ASP A 378 -48.37 23.52 33.31
CA ASP A 378 -48.41 22.05 33.32
C ASP A 378 -47.01 21.40 33.28
N MET A 379 -46.07 21.99 32.53
CA MET A 379 -44.67 21.58 32.52
C MET A 379 -43.94 21.99 33.80
N ALA A 380 -44.25 23.17 34.35
CA ALA A 380 -43.65 23.64 35.59
C ALA A 380 -44.00 22.73 36.77
N ASP A 381 -45.27 22.33 36.89
CA ASP A 381 -45.78 21.40 37.91
C ASP A 381 -45.18 19.99 37.79
N ALA A 382 -44.81 19.59 36.56
CA ALA A 382 -44.19 18.30 36.31
C ALA A 382 -42.75 18.21 36.88
N ILE A 383 -42.10 19.33 37.20
CA ILE A 383 -40.70 19.37 37.62
C ILE A 383 -40.62 19.46 39.14
N ASN A 384 -40.06 18.43 39.78
CA ASN A 384 -40.06 18.31 41.23
C ASN A 384 -38.66 18.05 41.80
N ALA A 385 -38.44 18.47 43.06
CA ALA A 385 -37.25 18.11 43.81
C ALA A 385 -37.17 16.58 43.97
N GLY A 386 -35.94 16.05 43.97
CA GLY A 386 -35.67 14.61 44.03
C GLY A 386 -35.59 13.92 42.66
N MET A 387 -36.02 14.58 41.58
CA MET A 387 -35.84 14.08 40.22
C MET A 387 -34.36 13.89 39.87
N THR A 388 -34.08 12.85 39.10
CA THR A 388 -32.69 12.48 38.76
C THR A 388 -32.57 12.13 37.30
N GLU A 389 -31.49 12.60 36.69
CA GLU A 389 -30.99 12.03 35.45
C GLU A 389 -29.98 10.92 35.77
N ARG A 390 -30.06 9.81 35.01
CA ARG A 390 -29.10 8.71 35.10
C ARG A 390 -28.42 8.44 33.75
N ALA A 391 -27.14 8.12 33.79
CA ALA A 391 -26.37 7.62 32.65
C ALA A 391 -25.46 6.47 33.11
N GLY A 392 -25.48 5.33 32.41
CA GLY A 392 -24.66 4.17 32.76
C GLY A 392 -24.86 3.69 34.21
N GLY A 393 -26.10 3.72 34.71
CA GLY A 393 -26.44 3.37 36.10
C GLY A 393 -26.10 4.43 37.16
N ASN A 394 -25.36 5.48 36.81
CA ASN A 394 -24.95 6.54 37.73
C ASN A 394 -25.89 7.76 37.68
N THR A 395 -26.14 8.40 38.82
CA THR A 395 -26.86 9.68 38.85
C THR A 395 -25.94 10.80 38.34
N VAL A 396 -26.30 11.38 37.20
CA VAL A 396 -25.53 12.47 36.57
C VAL A 396 -26.08 13.85 36.91
N ALA A 397 -27.36 13.93 37.27
CA ALA A 397 -27.97 15.13 37.82
C ALA A 397 -29.03 14.75 38.84
N ARG A 398 -29.14 15.52 39.92
CA ARG A 398 -30.22 15.43 40.90
C ARG A 398 -30.76 16.82 41.17
N VAL A 399 -32.04 17.02 40.94
CA VAL A 399 -32.74 18.24 41.34
C VAL A 399 -32.93 18.21 42.85
N THR A 400 -32.42 19.21 43.56
CA THR A 400 -32.46 19.30 45.02
C THR A 400 -33.48 20.32 45.51
N ASP A 401 -33.75 21.37 44.73
CA ASP A 401 -34.73 22.41 45.02
C ASP A 401 -35.39 22.89 43.72
N VAL A 402 -36.69 23.23 43.77
CA VAL A 402 -37.43 23.80 42.65
C VAL A 402 -38.27 24.97 43.17
N ARG A 403 -38.17 26.11 42.50
CA ARG A 403 -39.00 27.28 42.74
C ARG A 403 -39.70 27.66 41.46
N VAL A 404 -41.02 27.83 41.54
CA VAL A 404 -41.88 28.20 40.43
C VAL A 404 -42.56 29.52 40.80
N GLU A 405 -42.40 30.52 39.94
CA GLU A 405 -42.99 31.84 40.08
C GLU A 405 -43.76 32.17 38.78
N PRO A 406 -44.85 32.95 38.82
CA PRO A 406 -45.48 33.42 37.60
C PRO A 406 -44.49 34.20 36.73
N SER A 407 -44.49 33.96 35.41
CA SER A 407 -43.79 34.87 34.49
C SER A 407 -44.45 36.25 34.54
N LEU A 408 -43.73 37.32 34.22
CA LEU A 408 -44.29 38.67 34.21
C LEU A 408 -44.59 39.13 32.79
N ILE A 409 -45.76 39.73 32.57
CA ILE A 409 -46.12 40.40 31.32
C ILE A 409 -46.40 41.88 31.56
N ILE A 410 -46.16 42.67 30.52
CA ILE A 410 -46.56 44.08 30.48
C ILE A 410 -47.94 44.14 29.82
N ALA A 411 -48.96 44.48 30.60
CA ALA A 411 -50.33 44.67 30.12
C ALA A 411 -50.65 46.17 30.03
N THR A 412 -51.36 46.57 28.96
CA THR A 412 -51.88 47.93 28.82
C THR A 412 -53.35 47.96 29.21
N GLY A 413 -53.70 48.78 30.20
CA GLY A 413 -55.07 48.99 30.64
C GLY A 413 -55.90 49.77 29.61
N GLU A 414 -57.23 49.71 29.74
CA GLU A 414 -58.17 50.43 28.87
C GLU A 414 -58.02 51.97 28.94
N ASP A 415 -57.35 52.47 29.98
CA ASP A 415 -56.99 53.87 30.22
C ASP A 415 -55.60 54.24 29.65
N GLY A 416 -54.91 53.31 28.99
CA GLY A 416 -53.54 53.49 28.49
C GLY A 416 -52.45 53.33 29.56
N SER A 417 -52.79 52.92 30.79
CA SER A 417 -51.79 52.63 31.83
C SER A 417 -50.98 51.38 31.51
N VAL A 418 -49.69 51.39 31.80
CA VAL A 418 -48.78 50.24 31.61
C VAL A 418 -48.55 49.56 32.96
N ASN A 419 -49.01 48.32 33.11
CA ASN A 419 -48.92 47.56 34.35
C ASN A 419 -48.11 46.27 34.15
N VAL A 420 -47.32 45.89 35.15
CA VAL A 420 -46.65 44.59 35.20
C VAL A 420 -47.57 43.63 35.96
N VAL A 421 -48.00 42.56 35.30
CA VAL A 421 -48.91 41.57 35.88
C VAL A 421 -48.37 40.16 35.62
N ASP A 422 -48.87 39.21 36.41
CA ASP A 422 -48.52 37.79 36.24
C ASP A 422 -49.07 37.24 34.92
N HIS A 423 -48.26 36.44 34.24
CA HIS A 423 -48.66 35.68 33.07
C HIS A 423 -49.65 34.59 33.51
N PRO A 424 -50.83 34.46 32.89
CA PRO A 424 -51.85 33.51 33.35
C PRO A 424 -51.40 32.04 33.27
N ILE A 425 -50.58 31.70 32.27
CA ILE A 425 -50.17 30.32 31.96
C ILE A 425 -48.67 30.08 32.20
N ASP A 426 -47.80 30.93 31.66
CA ASP A 426 -46.36 30.75 31.76
C ASP A 426 -45.79 31.10 33.14
N ARG A 427 -44.71 30.39 33.48
CA ARG A 427 -44.00 30.39 34.75
C ARG A 427 -42.51 30.55 34.51
N GLN A 428 -41.84 31.17 35.46
CA GLN A 428 -40.40 31.11 35.62
C GLN A 428 -40.06 29.97 36.59
N VAL A 429 -39.18 29.07 36.17
CA VAL A 429 -38.75 27.92 36.99
C VAL A 429 -37.27 28.05 37.30
N THR A 430 -36.94 28.15 38.58
CA THR A 430 -35.55 28.12 39.09
C THR A 430 -35.30 26.81 39.81
N LEU A 431 -34.29 26.05 39.35
CA LEU A 431 -33.90 24.78 39.93
C LEU A 431 -32.53 24.88 40.58
N THR A 432 -32.35 24.23 41.72
CA THR A 432 -31.02 23.87 42.22
C THR A 432 -30.79 22.39 41.93
N ALA A 433 -29.66 22.06 41.32
CA ALA A 433 -29.33 20.68 40.99
C ALA A 433 -27.87 20.36 41.30
N ASP A 434 -27.62 19.18 41.85
CA ASP A 434 -26.28 18.61 41.95
C ASP A 434 -26.00 17.83 40.67
N ILE A 435 -24.99 18.26 39.91
CA ILE A 435 -24.60 17.64 38.65
C ILE A 435 -23.20 17.05 38.72
N MET A 436 -23.02 15.92 38.05
CA MET A 436 -21.73 15.29 37.87
C MET A 436 -21.01 15.96 36.70
N VAL A 437 -19.92 16.64 36.99
CA VAL A 437 -19.05 17.27 36.01
C VAL A 437 -17.77 16.48 35.85
N ARG A 438 -17.09 16.72 34.73
CA ARG A 438 -15.70 16.29 34.54
C ARG A 438 -14.80 17.52 34.59
N GLU A 439 -13.82 17.47 35.47
CA GLU A 439 -12.83 18.52 35.58
C GLU A 439 -11.82 18.40 34.44
N THR A 440 -11.60 19.50 33.72
CA THR A 440 -10.59 19.57 32.64
C THR A 440 -9.70 20.78 32.85
N VAL A 441 -8.56 20.82 32.15
CA VAL A 441 -7.67 22.01 32.14
C VAL A 441 -8.38 23.28 31.66
N ALA A 442 -9.49 23.15 30.92
CA ALA A 442 -10.30 24.28 30.44
C ALA A 442 -11.48 24.64 31.36
N GLY A 443 -11.61 23.97 32.50
CA GLY A 443 -12.70 24.10 33.47
C GLY A 443 -13.66 22.89 33.50
N PRO A 444 -14.70 22.94 34.37
CA PRO A 444 -15.68 21.86 34.50
C PRO A 444 -16.53 21.73 33.23
N ARG A 445 -16.81 20.48 32.86
CA ARG A 445 -17.68 20.12 31.74
C ARG A 445 -18.82 19.23 32.18
N PHE A 446 -20.03 19.54 31.74
CA PHE A 446 -21.22 18.72 31.94
C PHE A 446 -21.62 18.10 30.59
N LYS A 447 -21.67 16.75 30.51
CA LYS A 447 -21.98 16.02 29.26
C LYS A 447 -21.11 16.42 28.05
N GLY A 448 -19.86 16.82 28.35
CA GLY A 448 -18.86 17.27 27.37
C GLY A 448 -18.91 18.75 27.02
N ASP A 449 -19.94 19.49 27.43
CA ASP A 449 -20.07 20.91 27.14
C ASP A 449 -19.53 21.74 28.33
N PRO A 450 -18.96 22.93 28.07
CA PRO A 450 -18.49 23.82 29.15
C PRO A 450 -19.60 24.15 30.14
N LEU A 451 -19.31 24.05 31.43
CA LEU A 451 -20.25 24.46 32.47
C LEU A 451 -19.90 25.88 32.95
N ARG A 452 -20.61 26.88 32.46
CA ARG A 452 -20.42 28.30 32.81
C ARG A 452 -21.77 29.01 32.92
N GLN A 453 -21.78 30.13 33.64
CA GLN A 453 -22.96 30.99 33.69
C GLN A 453 -23.35 31.46 32.28
N GLY A 454 -24.64 31.42 31.97
CA GLY A 454 -25.20 31.74 30.65
C GLY A 454 -25.28 30.56 29.69
N GLU A 455 -24.58 29.46 29.96
CA GLU A 455 -24.67 28.25 29.13
C GLU A 455 -25.99 27.53 29.35
N ARG A 456 -26.49 26.84 28.31
CA ARG A 456 -27.70 26.02 28.42
C ARG A 456 -27.34 24.56 28.64
N VAL A 457 -27.97 23.94 29.62
CA VAL A 457 -27.84 22.51 29.92
C VAL A 457 -29.17 21.81 29.66
N THR A 458 -29.08 20.57 29.18
CA THR A 458 -30.24 19.67 29.02
C THR A 458 -30.22 18.67 30.15
N LEU A 459 -31.35 18.49 30.84
CA LEU A 459 -31.53 17.45 31.86
C LEU A 459 -32.67 16.52 31.47
N ASP A 460 -32.42 15.22 31.49
CA ASP A 460 -33.44 14.19 31.27
C ASP A 460 -33.88 13.64 32.64
N LEU A 461 -34.98 14.19 33.16
CA LEU A 461 -35.49 13.89 34.50
C LEU A 461 -36.38 12.63 34.52
N GLY A 462 -36.39 11.85 33.44
CA GLY A 462 -37.18 10.63 33.30
C GLY A 462 -38.61 10.87 32.84
N THR A 463 -39.32 11.81 33.48
CA THR A 463 -40.68 12.21 33.08
C THR A 463 -40.70 13.41 32.13
N ALA A 464 -39.65 14.22 32.15
CA ALA A 464 -39.51 15.39 31.30
C ALA A 464 -38.03 15.60 30.92
N THR A 465 -37.78 16.02 29.68
CA THR A 465 -36.48 16.56 29.27
C THR A 465 -36.57 18.07 29.27
N ILE A 466 -35.75 18.72 30.09
CA ILE A 466 -35.76 20.17 30.25
C ILE A 466 -34.48 20.79 29.72
N ARG A 467 -34.58 22.03 29.24
CA ARG A 467 -33.44 22.83 28.81
C ARG A 467 -33.41 24.13 29.60
N ALA A 468 -32.36 24.33 30.39
CA ALA A 468 -32.27 25.43 31.32
C ALA A 468 -30.94 26.19 31.19
N THR A 469 -30.97 27.48 31.50
CA THR A 469 -29.80 28.35 31.49
C THR A 469 -29.12 28.30 32.85
N VAL A 470 -27.81 28.10 32.88
CA VAL A 470 -27.01 28.12 34.11
C VAL A 470 -26.91 29.56 34.61
N VAL A 471 -27.46 29.83 35.79
CA VAL A 471 -27.40 31.14 36.45
C VAL A 471 -26.22 31.19 37.42
N ASN A 472 -25.92 30.07 38.08
CA ASN A 472 -24.81 29.97 39.02
C ASN A 472 -24.20 28.58 38.98
N VAL A 473 -22.88 28.51 39.16
CA VAL A 473 -22.13 27.27 39.38
C VAL A 473 -21.40 27.43 40.71
N SER A 474 -21.76 26.61 41.69
CA SER A 474 -21.10 26.54 42.99
C SER A 474 -20.41 25.17 43.14
N GLY A 475 -19.26 25.20 43.80
CA GLY A 475 -18.42 24.03 44.03
C GLY A 475 -17.42 24.33 45.13
#